data_AF-A0A9C9MZL3-F1
#
_entry.id   AF-A0A9C9MZL3-F1
#
_cell.length_a   1.000
_cell.length_b   1.000
_cell.length_c   1.000
_cell.angle_alpha   90.00
_cell.angle_beta   90.00
_cell.angle_gamma   90.00
#
_symmetry.space_group_name_H-M   'P 1'
#
loop_
_entity.id
_entity.type
_entity.pdbx_description
1 polymer ?
#
loop_
_entity_poly.entity_id
_entity_poly.type
_entity_poly.pdbx_seq_one_letter_code
_entity_poly.pdbx_strand_id
1 'polypeptide(L)'
;MKNIWRVLVHEFMTTVTRPSFYIGLILVAVGSVVVFSIATAAGDNPLEGIFESMFVPTASEGIEGYVDQAGLIQQIPQEHLSAGLTRFDSEQQALAALEAQEISGFYIVPPDYLTSGEIVYVRVEANPFGSMMESERMEEVLKSNLLGNDNRSQRVLYPMNLQVRQLSASGVSEDGLDEGEVATAADTMTAYWIPYAVVFVFYIVLMGASTLMLNNVSAEKSNRMTEILITSVNPTQLLIGKMLGLGSAGLLQTVVWGGTGILLMRYSENQGLLPANLSLPPILLLWLVVFFALGYALYSSMMASLGALTASSKEAGQMTLIVIFPLIIPMMLINAITMAP
;
A
#
# COMPACT_ATOMS: atom_id res chain seq x y z
N MET A 1 10.37 -36.27 25.29
CA MET A 1 10.92 -35.45 24.18
C MET A 1 10.77 -36.09 22.80
N LYS A 2 10.98 -37.41 22.62
CA LYS A 2 10.85 -38.08 21.30
C LYS A 2 9.48 -37.88 20.62
N ASN A 3 8.39 -37.81 21.40
CA ASN A 3 7.04 -37.59 20.87
C ASN A 3 6.82 -36.15 20.40
N ILE A 4 7.32 -35.15 21.14
CA ILE A 4 7.26 -33.73 20.75
C ILE A 4 7.98 -33.52 19.41
N TRP A 5 9.18 -34.08 19.26
CA TRP A 5 9.94 -33.99 18.02
C TRP A 5 9.21 -34.59 16.82
N ARG A 6 8.59 -35.77 17.00
CA ARG A 6 7.80 -36.42 15.94
C ARG A 6 6.61 -35.56 15.50
N VAL A 7 5.89 -34.99 16.46
CA VAL A 7 4.77 -34.09 16.18
C VAL A 7 5.28 -32.84 15.46
N LEU A 8 6.34 -32.20 15.93
CA LEU A 8 6.95 -31.03 15.31
C LEU A 8 7.29 -31.29 13.84
N VAL A 9 8.05 -32.35 13.56
CA VAL A 9 8.47 -32.66 12.18
C VAL A 9 7.26 -32.98 11.31
N HIS A 10 6.28 -33.72 11.84
CA HIS A 10 5.06 -34.03 11.11
C HIS A 10 4.27 -32.77 10.74
N GLU A 11 4.05 -31.87 11.70
CA GLU A 11 3.29 -30.63 11.51
C GLU A 11 4.02 -29.66 10.58
N PHE A 12 5.33 -29.52 10.75
CA PHE A 12 6.17 -28.72 9.87
C PHE A 12 6.10 -29.23 8.42
N MET A 13 6.36 -30.53 8.20
CA MET A 13 6.35 -31.10 6.86
C MET A 13 4.96 -31.01 6.25
N THR A 14 3.91 -31.38 6.98
CA THR A 14 2.53 -31.32 6.49
C THR A 14 2.12 -29.89 6.13
N THR A 15 2.66 -28.88 6.81
CA THR A 15 2.40 -27.48 6.51
C THR A 15 3.17 -27.01 5.29
N VAL A 16 4.49 -27.22 5.26
CA VAL A 16 5.38 -26.74 4.20
C VAL A 16 5.11 -27.45 2.87
N THR A 17 4.71 -28.73 2.88
CA THR A 17 4.40 -29.47 1.65
C THR A 17 3.03 -29.17 1.07
N ARG A 18 2.17 -28.39 1.75
CA ARG A 18 0.86 -28.01 1.20
C ARG A 18 1.05 -27.06 0.02
N PRO A 19 0.33 -27.25 -1.10
CA PRO A 19 0.39 -26.33 -2.24
C PRO A 19 0.09 -24.87 -1.86
N SER A 20 -0.86 -24.66 -0.95
CA SER A 20 -1.21 -23.32 -0.45
C SER A 20 -0.06 -22.63 0.28
N PHE A 21 0.85 -23.39 0.93
CA PHE A 21 2.01 -22.83 1.60
C PHE A 21 3.01 -22.27 0.59
N TYR A 22 3.34 -23.03 -0.45
CA TYR A 22 4.24 -22.56 -1.52
C TYR A 22 3.67 -21.38 -2.29
N ILE A 23 2.36 -21.41 -2.58
CA ILE A 23 1.67 -20.27 -3.22
C ILE A 23 1.81 -19.03 -2.34
N GLY A 24 1.47 -19.10 -1.06
CA GLY A 24 1.60 -17.96 -0.15
C GLY A 24 3.05 -17.46 0.01
N LEU A 25 4.01 -18.40 0.13
CA LEU A 25 5.43 -18.09 0.26
C LEU A 25 5.97 -17.33 -0.96
N ILE A 26 5.66 -17.82 -2.16
CA ILE A 26 6.16 -17.28 -3.43
C ILE A 26 5.40 -16.01 -3.83
N LEU A 27 4.08 -15.97 -3.64
CA LEU A 27 3.23 -14.85 -4.06
C LEU A 27 3.66 -13.54 -3.42
N VAL A 28 3.99 -13.52 -2.13
CA VAL A 28 4.46 -12.30 -1.46
C VAL A 28 5.84 -11.91 -1.97
N ALA A 29 6.79 -12.85 -2.07
CA ALA A 29 8.14 -12.55 -2.55
C ALA A 29 8.15 -12.05 -4.01
N VAL A 30 7.47 -12.76 -4.92
CA VAL A 30 7.32 -12.37 -6.33
C VAL A 30 6.50 -11.08 -6.44
N GLY A 31 5.43 -10.95 -5.66
CA GLY A 31 4.61 -9.73 -5.62
C GLY A 31 5.44 -8.51 -5.23
N SER A 32 6.31 -8.62 -4.21
CA SER A 32 7.24 -7.55 -3.83
C SER A 32 8.21 -7.21 -4.96
N VAL A 33 8.73 -8.20 -5.69
CA VAL A 33 9.62 -7.97 -6.84
C VAL A 33 8.87 -7.29 -8.00
N VAL A 34 7.63 -7.69 -8.28
CA VAL A 34 6.80 -7.09 -9.34
C VAL A 34 6.44 -5.65 -8.98
N VAL A 35 5.95 -5.41 -7.77
CA VAL A 35 5.64 -4.06 -7.27
C VAL A 35 6.90 -3.18 -7.31
N PHE A 36 8.04 -3.71 -6.87
CA PHE A 36 9.31 -3.01 -6.95
C PHE A 36 9.69 -2.69 -8.41
N SER A 37 9.55 -3.65 -9.33
CA SER A 37 9.88 -3.43 -10.75
C SER A 37 9.00 -2.35 -11.38
N ILE A 38 7.69 -2.34 -11.08
CA ILE A 38 6.75 -1.30 -11.53
C ILE A 38 7.14 0.05 -10.93
N ALA A 39 7.40 0.10 -9.61
CA ALA A 39 7.87 1.30 -8.92
C ALA A 39 9.13 1.87 -9.59
N THR A 40 10.12 1.03 -9.91
CA THR A 40 11.36 1.50 -10.57
C THR A 40 11.15 1.93 -12.02
N ALA A 41 10.17 1.36 -12.73
CA ALA A 41 9.84 1.76 -14.09
C ALA A 41 9.05 3.08 -14.14
N ALA A 42 8.38 3.45 -13.05
CA ALA A 42 7.58 4.67 -12.93
C ALA A 42 8.40 5.97 -12.70
N GLY A 43 9.72 5.89 -12.57
CA GLY A 43 10.58 7.08 -12.41
C GLY A 43 10.48 7.72 -11.01
N ASP A 44 10.46 9.06 -10.95
CA ASP A 44 10.67 9.83 -9.71
C ASP A 44 9.58 9.65 -8.63
N ASN A 45 8.36 9.21 -9.00
CA ASN A 45 7.25 9.01 -8.06
C ASN A 45 6.65 7.58 -8.15
N PRO A 46 7.31 6.58 -7.53
CA PRO A 46 6.92 5.17 -7.63
C PRO A 46 5.51 4.84 -7.12
N LEU A 47 5.03 5.58 -6.11
CA LEU A 47 3.68 5.42 -5.58
C LEU A 47 2.61 6.06 -6.47
N GLU A 48 2.95 7.17 -7.14
CA GLU A 48 2.07 7.86 -8.09
C GLU A 48 1.89 6.99 -9.33
N GLY A 49 2.96 6.43 -9.90
CA GLY A 49 2.84 5.52 -11.05
C GLY A 49 2.13 4.19 -10.73
N ILE A 50 2.21 3.69 -9.50
CA ILE A 50 1.43 2.51 -9.04
C ILE A 50 -0.05 2.88 -8.85
N PHE A 51 -0.34 4.06 -8.29
CA PHE A 51 -1.71 4.53 -8.09
C PHE A 51 -2.36 4.90 -9.43
N GLU A 52 -1.64 5.59 -10.31
CA GLU A 52 -2.01 5.83 -11.70
C GLU A 52 -2.24 4.51 -12.42
N SER A 53 -1.26 3.60 -12.51
CA SER A 53 -1.46 2.35 -13.27
C SER A 53 -2.57 1.42 -12.75
N MET A 54 -2.95 1.50 -11.46
CA MET A 54 -4.03 0.69 -10.88
C MET A 54 -5.41 1.36 -10.91
N PHE A 55 -5.48 2.69 -10.91
CA PHE A 55 -6.75 3.43 -10.79
C PHE A 55 -7.01 4.44 -11.91
N VAL A 56 -5.95 4.85 -12.61
CA VAL A 56 -5.98 5.57 -13.89
C VAL A 56 -5.76 4.51 -14.97
N PRO A 57 -6.81 4.00 -15.65
CA PRO A 57 -6.56 3.27 -16.88
C PRO A 57 -5.73 4.22 -17.74
N THR A 58 -4.57 3.74 -18.22
CA THR A 58 -3.64 4.44 -19.14
C THR A 58 -4.44 5.51 -19.84
N ALA A 59 -4.30 6.77 -19.41
CA ALA A 59 -5.21 7.83 -19.82
C ALA A 59 -5.43 7.60 -21.30
N SER A 60 -6.69 7.38 -21.73
CA SER A 60 -6.90 7.44 -23.16
C SER A 60 -6.33 8.81 -23.50
N GLU A 61 -5.25 8.82 -24.28
CA GLU A 61 -4.71 9.99 -24.96
C GLU A 61 -5.79 10.46 -25.96
N GLY A 62 -7.00 10.66 -25.46
CA GLY A 62 -8.17 11.10 -26.15
C GLY A 62 -8.13 12.60 -26.06
N ILE A 63 -8.04 13.20 -27.23
CA ILE A 63 -8.29 14.62 -27.38
C ILE A 63 -9.70 14.87 -26.81
N GLU A 64 -9.85 15.82 -25.90
CA GLU A 64 -11.12 16.24 -25.34
C GLU A 64 -11.60 17.51 -26.05
N GLY A 65 -12.92 17.66 -26.18
CA GLY A 65 -13.54 18.83 -26.78
C GLY A 65 -14.02 19.85 -25.76
N TYR A 66 -14.24 21.09 -26.20
CA TYR A 66 -15.07 22.02 -25.46
C TYR A 66 -15.86 22.96 -26.38
N VAL A 67 -17.04 23.37 -25.91
CA VAL A 67 -17.94 24.33 -26.55
C VAL A 67 -18.15 25.50 -25.59
N ASP A 68 -17.61 26.65 -25.95
CA ASP A 68 -17.72 27.88 -25.15
C ASP A 68 -18.85 28.76 -25.67
N GLN A 69 -20.04 28.64 -25.06
CA GLN A 69 -21.21 29.47 -25.39
C GLN A 69 -21.18 30.81 -24.64
N ALA A 70 -20.41 30.90 -23.55
CA ALA A 70 -20.27 32.10 -22.73
C ALA A 70 -19.26 33.10 -23.32
N GLY A 71 -18.35 32.64 -24.19
CA GLY A 71 -17.26 33.45 -24.75
C GLY A 71 -16.19 33.81 -23.73
N LEU A 72 -16.01 32.97 -22.71
CA LEU A 72 -15.09 33.21 -21.60
C LEU A 72 -13.68 32.70 -21.89
N ILE A 73 -13.54 31.66 -22.72
CA ILE A 73 -12.26 31.02 -23.01
C ILE A 73 -11.63 31.70 -24.22
N GLN A 74 -10.77 32.69 -23.96
CA GLN A 74 -10.08 33.46 -24.99
C GLN A 74 -8.67 32.95 -25.29
N GLN A 75 -8.02 32.35 -24.29
CA GLN A 75 -6.68 31.78 -24.42
C GLN A 75 -6.64 30.42 -23.73
N ILE A 76 -6.16 29.40 -24.44
CA ILE A 76 -5.79 28.14 -23.81
C ILE A 76 -4.28 28.19 -23.59
N PRO A 77 -3.77 27.98 -22.37
CA PRO A 77 -2.33 27.88 -22.14
C PRO A 77 -1.72 26.81 -23.05
N GLN A 78 -0.51 27.05 -23.58
CA GLN A 78 0.11 26.17 -24.57
C GLN A 78 0.30 24.74 -24.06
N GLU A 79 0.49 24.57 -22.76
CA GLU A 79 0.59 23.26 -22.09
C GLU A 79 -0.70 22.42 -22.21
N HIS A 80 -1.88 23.05 -22.13
CA HIS A 80 -3.18 22.37 -22.29
C HIS A 80 -3.55 22.14 -23.77
N LEU A 81 -3.02 22.95 -24.69
CA LEU A 81 -3.15 22.71 -26.14
C LEU A 81 -2.39 21.45 -26.56
N SER A 82 -1.19 21.22 -26.00
CA SER A 82 -0.43 19.97 -26.20
C SER A 82 -1.05 18.76 -25.49
N ALA A 83 -1.84 18.99 -24.44
CA ALA A 83 -2.50 17.94 -23.66
C ALA A 83 -3.83 17.45 -24.28
N GLY A 84 -4.25 18.01 -25.43
CA GLY A 84 -5.36 17.47 -26.22
C GLY A 84 -6.72 18.16 -26.05
N LEU A 85 -6.81 19.42 -25.62
CA LEU A 85 -8.10 20.13 -25.55
C LEU A 85 -8.40 20.89 -26.86
N THR A 86 -9.52 20.58 -27.53
CA THR A 86 -9.91 21.16 -28.83
C THR A 86 -11.23 21.92 -28.76
N ARG A 87 -11.27 23.12 -29.36
CA ARG A 87 -12.48 23.96 -29.42
C ARG A 87 -13.42 23.50 -30.53
N PHE A 88 -14.72 23.43 -30.22
CA PHE A 88 -15.79 23.25 -31.18
C PHE A 88 -16.72 24.46 -31.18
N ASP A 89 -17.24 24.83 -32.35
CA ASP A 89 -18.12 26.01 -32.49
C ASP A 89 -19.56 25.72 -32.03
N SER A 90 -19.98 24.45 -32.02
CA SER A 90 -21.29 24.04 -31.56
C SER A 90 -21.31 22.66 -30.92
N GLU A 91 -22.30 22.42 -30.06
CA GLU A 91 -22.55 21.11 -29.43
C GLU A 91 -22.75 20.01 -30.48
N GLN A 92 -23.39 20.33 -31.60
CA GLN A 92 -23.62 19.37 -32.69
C GLN A 92 -22.31 18.92 -33.36
N GLN A 93 -21.33 19.81 -33.50
CA GLN A 93 -20.01 19.45 -34.01
C GLN A 93 -19.24 18.56 -33.02
N ALA A 94 -19.28 18.92 -31.73
CA ALA A 94 -18.62 18.15 -30.69
C ALA A 94 -19.25 16.74 -30.52
N LEU A 95 -20.58 16.65 -30.62
CA LEU A 95 -21.30 15.36 -30.62
C LEU A 95 -20.91 14.51 -31.82
N ALA A 96 -20.82 15.09 -33.03
CA ALA A 96 -20.40 14.34 -34.21
C ALA A 96 -18.95 13.81 -34.08
N ALA A 97 -18.03 14.61 -33.52
CA ALA A 97 -16.66 14.18 -33.24
C ALA A 97 -16.60 13.08 -32.18
N LEU A 98 -17.44 13.17 -31.15
CA LEU A 98 -17.57 12.14 -30.10
C LEU A 98 -18.12 10.82 -30.68
N GLU A 99 -19.14 10.89 -31.52
CA GLU A 99 -19.71 9.73 -32.22
C GLU A 99 -18.71 9.09 -33.20
N ALA A 100 -17.88 9.92 -33.85
CA ALA A 100 -16.80 9.48 -34.73
C ALA A 100 -15.57 8.93 -33.97
N GLN A 101 -15.58 8.94 -32.63
CA GLN A 101 -14.46 8.55 -31.77
C GLN A 101 -13.19 9.38 -32.01
N GLU A 102 -13.33 10.60 -32.51
CA GLU A 102 -12.22 11.56 -32.67
C GLU A 102 -11.85 12.24 -31.34
N ILE A 103 -12.83 12.33 -30.42
CA ILE A 103 -12.65 12.82 -29.05
C ILE A 103 -13.23 11.83 -28.03
N SER A 104 -12.69 11.83 -26.82
CA SER A 104 -13.15 10.97 -25.71
C SER A 104 -14.37 11.52 -24.97
N GLY A 105 -14.53 12.85 -24.98
CA GLY A 105 -15.60 13.58 -24.31
C GLY A 105 -15.50 15.07 -24.63
N PHE A 106 -16.52 15.85 -24.28
CA PHE A 106 -16.46 17.30 -24.41
C PHE A 106 -17.22 18.06 -23.32
N TYR A 107 -16.76 19.28 -23.03
CA TYR A 107 -17.37 20.19 -22.07
C TYR A 107 -18.24 21.24 -22.76
N ILE A 108 -19.34 21.64 -22.13
CA ILE A 108 -20.17 22.77 -22.54
C ILE A 108 -20.11 23.80 -21.42
N VAL A 109 -19.69 25.02 -21.77
CA VAL A 109 -19.72 26.19 -20.89
C VAL A 109 -20.95 27.03 -21.25
N PRO A 110 -22.05 26.98 -20.45
CA PRO A 110 -23.30 27.66 -20.77
C PRO A 110 -23.19 29.19 -20.66
N PRO A 111 -24.04 29.97 -21.35
CA PRO A 111 -23.98 31.44 -21.33
C PRO A 111 -24.14 32.07 -19.93
N ASP A 112 -24.85 31.39 -19.03
CA ASP A 112 -25.12 31.82 -17.65
C ASP A 112 -24.10 31.30 -16.64
N TYR A 113 -23.00 30.67 -17.09
CA TYR A 113 -21.96 30.08 -16.25
C TYR A 113 -21.46 31.01 -15.13
N LEU A 114 -21.30 32.31 -15.38
CA LEU A 114 -20.83 33.26 -14.35
C LEU A 114 -21.80 33.39 -13.16
N THR A 115 -23.07 33.03 -13.35
CA THR A 115 -24.10 33.05 -12.32
C THR A 115 -24.45 31.67 -11.78
N SER A 116 -24.44 30.64 -12.63
CA SER A 116 -24.81 29.26 -12.26
C SER A 116 -23.64 28.44 -11.74
N GLY A 117 -22.43 28.68 -12.26
CA GLY A 117 -21.23 27.87 -12.02
C GLY A 117 -21.30 26.47 -12.65
N GLU A 118 -22.30 26.18 -13.48
CA GLU A 118 -22.55 24.85 -14.03
C GLU A 118 -21.78 24.60 -15.34
N ILE A 119 -21.19 23.41 -15.47
CA ILE A 119 -20.56 22.92 -16.70
C ILE A 119 -21.16 21.55 -17.01
N VAL A 120 -21.50 21.31 -18.27
CA VAL A 120 -21.99 20.01 -18.73
C VAL A 120 -20.85 19.26 -19.38
N TYR A 121 -20.56 18.04 -18.89
CA TYR A 121 -19.57 17.15 -19.50
C TYR A 121 -20.27 15.97 -20.18
N VAL A 122 -20.05 15.81 -21.48
CA VAL A 122 -20.70 14.82 -22.34
C VAL A 122 -19.69 13.77 -22.78
N ARG A 123 -19.99 12.49 -22.52
CA ARG A 123 -19.15 11.34 -22.88
C ARG A 123 -19.98 10.07 -23.09
N VAL A 124 -19.42 9.09 -23.80
CA VAL A 124 -20.11 7.83 -24.15
C VAL A 124 -20.07 6.81 -23.00
N GLU A 125 -18.97 6.74 -22.26
CA GLU A 125 -18.80 5.75 -21.17
C GLU A 125 -18.91 6.39 -19.78
N ALA A 126 -19.76 5.81 -18.93
CA ALA A 126 -19.89 6.20 -17.54
C ALA A 126 -18.76 5.55 -16.71
N ASN A 127 -17.59 6.19 -16.62
CA ASN A 127 -16.60 5.87 -15.61
C ASN A 127 -16.88 6.70 -14.33
N PRO A 128 -17.38 6.09 -13.24
CA PRO A 128 -17.72 6.82 -12.01
C PRO A 128 -16.51 7.46 -11.31
N PHE A 129 -15.27 7.08 -11.67
CA PHE A 129 -14.04 7.62 -11.09
C PHE A 129 -13.24 8.52 -12.05
N GLY A 130 -13.35 8.30 -13.38
CA GLY A 130 -12.61 9.10 -14.37
C GLY A 130 -13.04 10.57 -14.48
N SER A 131 -14.32 10.88 -14.24
CA SER A 131 -14.84 12.26 -14.39
C SER A 131 -14.26 13.26 -13.39
N MET A 132 -13.77 12.82 -12.22
CA MET A 132 -13.18 13.72 -11.23
C MET A 132 -11.72 14.06 -11.54
N MET A 133 -11.01 13.21 -12.29
CA MET A 133 -9.59 13.39 -12.62
C MET A 133 -9.41 14.05 -14.01
N GLU A 134 -10.36 13.88 -14.93
CA GLU A 134 -10.32 14.51 -16.27
C GLU A 134 -10.66 16.02 -16.23
N SER A 135 -11.46 16.47 -15.26
CA SER A 135 -11.92 17.86 -15.18
C SER A 135 -10.85 18.88 -14.82
N GLU A 136 -9.69 18.45 -14.32
CA GLU A 136 -8.62 19.36 -13.86
C GLU A 136 -8.13 20.30 -14.97
N ARG A 137 -8.03 19.79 -16.21
CA ARG A 137 -7.58 20.58 -17.37
C ARG A 137 -8.57 21.70 -17.71
N MET A 138 -9.86 21.37 -17.80
CA MET A 138 -10.91 22.34 -18.07
C MET A 138 -11.03 23.36 -16.93
N GLU A 139 -10.91 22.90 -15.68
CA GLU A 139 -10.94 23.76 -14.50
C GLU A 139 -9.79 24.78 -14.51
N GLU A 140 -8.59 24.37 -14.90
CA GLU A 140 -7.43 25.26 -15.03
C GLU A 140 -7.58 26.27 -16.18
N VAL A 141 -8.10 25.83 -17.32
CA VAL A 141 -8.43 26.72 -18.46
C VAL A 141 -9.47 27.76 -18.03
N LEU A 142 -10.53 27.37 -17.32
CA LEU A 142 -11.52 28.34 -16.84
C LEU A 142 -10.94 29.27 -15.78
N LYS A 143 -10.18 28.77 -14.81
CA LYS A 143 -9.54 29.61 -13.79
C LYS A 143 -8.58 30.62 -14.38
N SER A 144 -7.75 30.22 -15.35
CA SER A 144 -6.82 31.13 -16.03
C SER A 144 -7.57 32.21 -16.81
N ASN A 145 -8.66 31.86 -17.52
CA ASN A 145 -9.45 32.83 -18.28
C ASN A 145 -10.29 33.77 -17.38
N LEU A 146 -10.85 33.27 -16.27
CA LEU A 146 -11.61 34.08 -15.31
C LEU A 146 -10.74 35.05 -14.51
N LEU A 147 -9.50 34.67 -14.20
CA LEU A 147 -8.59 35.44 -13.35
C LEU A 147 -7.56 36.26 -14.16
N GLY A 148 -7.57 36.15 -15.49
CA GLY A 148 -6.81 37.01 -16.40
C GLY A 148 -5.38 36.56 -16.71
N ASN A 149 -5.12 35.24 -16.75
CA ASN A 149 -3.84 34.61 -17.05
C ASN A 149 -2.62 35.24 -16.33
N ASP A 150 -2.86 35.76 -15.12
CA ASP A 150 -1.87 36.40 -14.25
C ASP A 150 -1.51 35.44 -13.10
N ASN A 151 -0.41 35.71 -12.39
CA ASN A 151 0.05 34.95 -11.22
C ASN A 151 -1.04 34.79 -10.13
N ARG A 152 -2.11 35.58 -10.19
CA ARG A 152 -3.30 35.46 -9.34
C ARG A 152 -4.01 34.12 -9.52
N SER A 153 -4.09 33.57 -10.73
CA SER A 153 -4.70 32.24 -10.95
C SER A 153 -3.94 31.16 -10.19
N GLN A 154 -2.61 31.18 -10.27
CA GLN A 154 -1.74 30.26 -9.54
C GLN A 154 -1.84 30.45 -8.02
N ARG A 155 -2.00 31.68 -7.53
CA ARG A 155 -2.18 31.95 -6.09
C ARG A 155 -3.58 31.64 -5.57
N VAL A 156 -4.62 31.57 -6.40
CA VAL A 156 -5.94 31.06 -6.01
C VAL A 156 -5.91 29.52 -5.88
N LEU A 157 -5.19 28.84 -6.76
CA LEU A 157 -5.01 27.38 -6.74
C LEU A 157 -4.09 26.92 -5.59
N TYR A 158 -2.95 27.58 -5.46
CA TYR A 158 -1.92 27.26 -4.46
C TYR A 158 -1.72 28.49 -3.56
N PRO A 159 -2.64 28.77 -2.63
CA PRO A 159 -2.59 29.99 -1.82
C PRO A 159 -1.37 30.08 -0.92
N MET A 160 -0.72 28.95 -0.64
CA MET A 160 0.45 28.88 0.21
C MET A 160 1.44 27.87 -0.33
N ASN A 161 2.71 28.28 -0.45
CA ASN A 161 3.84 27.38 -0.63
C ASN A 161 4.49 27.24 0.74
N LEU A 162 4.01 26.26 1.53
CA LEU A 162 4.43 26.10 2.91
C LEU A 162 5.88 25.61 2.97
N GLN A 163 6.76 26.44 3.54
CA GLN A 163 8.13 26.02 3.89
C GLN A 163 8.15 25.65 5.37
N VAL A 164 8.30 24.36 5.65
CA VAL A 164 8.37 23.83 7.02
C VAL A 164 9.84 23.79 7.44
N ARG A 165 10.23 24.63 8.40
CA ARG A 165 11.53 24.53 9.07
C ARG A 165 11.35 23.72 10.35
N GLN A 166 11.97 22.55 10.43
CA GLN A 166 12.00 21.77 11.66
C GLN A 166 13.13 22.30 12.55
N LEU A 167 12.77 22.79 13.74
CA LEU A 167 13.76 23.11 14.76
C LEU A 167 14.05 21.83 15.55
N SER A 168 15.23 21.25 15.34
CA SER A 168 15.73 20.15 16.18
C SER A 168 15.89 20.64 17.62
N ALA A 169 15.36 19.89 18.58
CA ALA A 169 15.40 20.23 20.02
C ALA A 169 16.81 20.22 20.64
N SER A 170 17.84 19.89 19.85
CA SER A 170 19.24 20.08 20.22
C SER A 170 19.69 21.38 19.58
N GLY A 171 19.97 22.41 20.39
CA GLY A 171 20.50 23.71 19.96
C GLY A 171 21.90 23.65 19.34
N VAL A 172 22.09 22.78 18.35
CA VAL A 172 23.20 22.84 17.41
C VAL A 172 22.75 23.82 16.35
N SER A 173 23.29 25.04 16.44
CA SER A 173 23.25 26.01 15.36
C SER A 173 23.69 25.31 14.07
N GLU A 174 22.84 25.38 13.06
CA GLU A 174 23.12 25.06 11.65
C GLU A 174 24.08 26.10 11.02
N ASP A 175 25.04 26.63 11.80
CA ASP A 175 26.15 27.43 11.29
C ASP A 175 27.20 26.46 10.74
N GLY A 176 26.94 25.90 9.56
CA GLY A 176 27.94 25.12 8.83
C GLY A 176 27.42 24.06 7.86
N LEU A 177 26.11 23.90 7.67
CA LEU A 177 25.59 23.11 6.56
C LEU A 177 25.25 24.08 5.43
N ASP A 178 25.96 23.93 4.31
CA ASP A 178 25.70 24.64 3.07
C ASP A 178 24.19 24.68 2.78
N GLU A 179 23.69 25.85 2.39
CA GLU A 179 22.29 26.18 2.04
C GLU A 179 21.73 25.40 0.82
N GLY A 180 22.14 24.14 0.60
CA GLY A 180 21.81 23.35 -0.57
C GLY A 180 21.09 22.02 -0.33
N GLU A 181 21.16 21.42 0.85
CA GLU A 181 20.48 20.13 1.11
C GLU A 181 19.12 20.34 1.77
N VAL A 182 18.15 20.72 0.93
CA VAL A 182 16.74 20.40 1.22
C VAL A 182 16.69 18.89 1.37
N ALA A 183 16.43 18.39 2.59
CA ALA A 183 16.17 16.97 2.82
C ALA A 183 15.16 16.52 1.76
N THR A 184 15.61 15.66 0.84
CA THR A 184 14.83 15.34 -0.35
C THR A 184 13.55 14.63 0.09
N ALA A 185 12.48 14.71 -0.71
CA ALA A 185 11.26 13.95 -0.43
C ALA A 185 11.59 12.46 -0.18
N ALA A 186 12.62 11.93 -0.84
CA ALA A 186 13.18 10.60 -0.61
C ALA A 186 13.70 10.36 0.83
N ASP A 187 14.37 11.33 1.46
CA ASP A 187 14.88 11.19 2.83
C ASP A 187 13.74 11.15 3.86
N THR A 188 12.72 12.00 3.67
CA THR A 188 11.54 12.02 4.55
C THR A 188 10.64 10.79 4.34
N MET A 189 10.50 10.33 3.08
CA MET A 189 9.70 9.16 2.73
C MET A 189 10.36 7.86 3.22
N THR A 190 11.67 7.70 3.05
CA THR A 190 12.37 6.47 3.47
C THR A 190 12.45 6.34 4.99
N ALA A 191 12.62 7.45 5.73
CA ALA A 191 12.63 7.45 7.19
C ALA A 191 11.28 7.03 7.80
N TYR A 192 10.17 7.35 7.13
CA TYR A 192 8.82 7.06 7.63
C TYR A 192 8.29 5.69 7.12
N TRP A 193 8.28 5.45 5.82
CA TRP A 193 7.57 4.32 5.24
C TRP A 193 8.23 2.96 5.49
N ILE A 194 9.55 2.93 5.64
CA ILE A 194 10.30 1.68 5.75
C ILE A 194 10.08 0.99 7.09
N PRO A 195 10.21 1.67 8.26
CA PRO A 195 9.84 1.07 9.54
C PRO A 195 8.39 0.57 9.55
N TYR A 196 7.45 1.34 8.98
CA TYR A 196 6.05 0.96 8.85
C TYR A 196 5.88 -0.32 8.03
N ALA A 197 6.53 -0.40 6.87
CA ALA A 197 6.49 -1.57 6.00
C ALA A 197 7.06 -2.81 6.71
N VAL A 198 8.16 -2.67 7.44
CA VAL A 198 8.77 -3.78 8.21
C VAL A 198 7.82 -4.27 9.30
N VAL A 199 7.24 -3.38 10.10
CA VAL A 199 6.28 -3.75 11.16
C VAL A 199 5.02 -4.37 10.55
N PHE A 200 4.55 -3.86 9.42
CA PHE A 200 3.37 -4.37 8.73
C PHE A 200 3.60 -5.77 8.14
N VAL A 201 4.75 -6.01 7.51
CA VAL A 201 5.13 -7.35 7.05
C VAL A 201 5.27 -8.30 8.24
N PHE A 202 5.89 -7.84 9.33
CA PHE A 202 5.98 -8.62 10.57
C PHE A 202 4.60 -8.97 11.14
N TYR A 203 3.65 -8.04 11.13
CA TYR A 203 2.24 -8.25 11.47
C TYR A 203 1.64 -9.40 10.64
N ILE A 204 1.79 -9.33 9.30
CA ILE A 204 1.18 -10.32 8.39
C ILE A 204 1.74 -11.70 8.69
N VAL A 205 3.05 -11.83 8.85
CA VAL A 205 3.70 -13.12 9.11
C VAL A 205 3.30 -13.68 10.47
N LEU A 206 3.33 -12.85 11.52
CA LEU A 206 3.00 -13.26 12.87
C LEU A 206 1.54 -13.74 12.98
N MET A 207 0.62 -12.98 12.40
CA MET A 207 -0.80 -13.30 12.39
C MET A 207 -1.09 -14.51 11.49
N GLY A 208 -0.47 -14.58 10.31
CA GLY A 208 -0.60 -15.73 9.42
C GLY A 208 -0.19 -17.03 10.11
N ALA A 209 1.01 -17.06 10.70
CA ALA A 209 1.51 -18.23 11.43
C ALA A 209 0.62 -18.59 12.64
N SER A 210 0.16 -17.59 13.41
CA SER A 210 -0.67 -17.82 14.60
C SER A 210 -2.07 -18.32 14.23
N THR A 211 -2.63 -17.87 13.11
CA THR A 211 -3.96 -18.29 12.63
C THR A 211 -3.97 -19.76 12.19
N LEU A 212 -2.84 -20.29 11.71
CA LEU A 212 -2.71 -21.73 11.43
C LEU A 212 -2.93 -22.58 12.69
N MET A 213 -2.51 -22.09 13.86
CA MET A 213 -2.74 -22.77 15.14
C MET A 213 -4.24 -22.80 15.49
N LEU A 214 -4.93 -21.66 15.36
CA LEU A 214 -6.39 -21.58 15.56
C LEU A 214 -7.12 -22.57 14.66
N ASN A 215 -6.82 -22.55 13.36
CA ASN A 215 -7.48 -23.43 12.40
C ASN A 215 -7.22 -24.91 12.68
N ASN A 216 -6.01 -25.27 13.09
CA ASN A 216 -5.68 -26.66 13.44
C ASN A 216 -6.45 -27.12 14.68
N VAL A 217 -6.42 -26.34 15.77
CA VAL A 217 -7.11 -26.70 17.02
C VAL A 217 -8.62 -26.79 16.81
N SER A 218 -9.22 -25.85 16.07
CA SER A 218 -10.65 -25.87 15.75
C SER A 218 -11.03 -27.05 14.85
N ALA A 219 -10.19 -27.42 13.87
CA ALA A 219 -10.45 -28.57 13.00
C ALA A 219 -10.36 -29.90 13.75
N GLU A 220 -9.42 -30.03 14.68
CA GLU A 220 -9.27 -31.23 15.54
C GLU A 220 -10.47 -31.44 16.46
N LYS A 221 -11.09 -30.35 16.94
CA LYS A 221 -12.33 -30.40 17.71
C LYS A 221 -13.54 -30.84 16.86
N SER A 222 -13.59 -30.42 15.60
CA SER A 222 -14.74 -30.66 14.71
C SER A 222 -14.75 -32.06 14.08
N ASN A 223 -13.61 -32.72 13.90
CA ASN A 223 -13.53 -34.02 13.23
C ASN A 223 -13.43 -35.16 14.26
N ARG A 224 -14.42 -36.08 14.26
CA ARG A 224 -14.46 -37.30 15.10
C ARG A 224 -13.25 -38.25 14.97
N MET A 225 -12.28 -37.99 14.07
CA MET A 225 -11.03 -38.77 13.98
C MET A 225 -10.09 -38.59 15.18
N THR A 226 -10.32 -37.58 16.03
CA THR A 226 -9.50 -37.31 17.22
C THR A 226 -9.75 -38.31 18.36
N GLU A 227 -10.88 -39.04 18.34
CA GLU A 227 -11.23 -40.03 19.38
C GLU A 227 -10.25 -41.22 19.43
N ILE A 228 -9.60 -41.55 18.30
CA ILE A 228 -8.62 -42.65 18.19
C ILE A 228 -7.17 -42.17 18.46
N LEU A 229 -6.86 -40.88 18.27
CA LEU A 229 -5.52 -40.31 18.50
C LEU A 229 -5.27 -39.95 19.98
N ILE A 230 -6.32 -39.63 20.74
CA ILE A 230 -6.24 -39.24 22.15
C ILE A 230 -5.82 -40.39 23.08
N THR A 231 -5.89 -41.66 22.66
CA THR A 231 -5.47 -42.79 23.51
C THR A 231 -3.97 -43.06 23.52
N SER A 232 -3.15 -42.33 22.74
CA SER A 232 -1.73 -42.71 22.53
C SER A 232 -0.67 -41.66 22.91
N VAL A 233 -1.03 -40.38 23.14
CA VAL A 233 -0.02 -39.33 23.42
C VAL A 233 -0.55 -38.29 24.42
N ASN A 234 0.34 -37.77 25.28
CA ASN A 234 0.02 -36.71 26.24
C ASN A 234 -0.39 -35.40 25.51
N PRO A 235 -1.55 -34.78 25.82
CA PRO A 235 -2.06 -33.57 25.16
C PRO A 235 -1.10 -32.39 25.16
N THR A 236 -0.34 -32.18 26.23
CA THR A 236 0.63 -31.08 26.33
C THR A 236 1.79 -31.28 25.35
N GLN A 237 2.23 -32.53 25.15
CA GLN A 237 3.30 -32.84 24.20
C GLN A 237 2.84 -32.64 22.75
N LEU A 238 1.56 -32.91 22.47
CA LEU A 238 0.95 -32.66 21.16
C LEU A 238 0.90 -31.16 20.86
N LEU A 239 0.39 -30.34 21.79
CA LEU A 239 0.29 -28.90 21.59
C LEU A 239 1.65 -28.21 21.44
N ILE A 240 2.63 -28.57 22.26
CA ILE A 240 4.00 -28.02 22.15
C ILE A 240 4.62 -28.43 20.82
N GLY A 241 4.50 -29.69 20.42
CA GLY A 241 5.00 -30.17 19.13
C GLY A 241 4.36 -29.42 17.96
N LYS A 242 3.05 -29.20 18.01
CA LYS A 242 2.31 -28.45 16.98
C LYS A 242 2.71 -26.99 16.92
N MET A 243 2.80 -26.32 18.07
CA MET A 243 3.27 -24.94 18.16
C MET A 243 4.67 -24.79 17.56
N LEU A 244 5.62 -25.66 17.92
CA LEU A 244 6.97 -25.61 17.36
C LEU A 244 6.99 -25.92 15.85
N GLY A 245 6.19 -26.88 15.38
CA GLY A 245 6.14 -27.27 13.97
C GLY A 245 5.56 -26.17 13.08
N LEU A 246 4.40 -25.62 13.46
CA LEU A 246 3.76 -24.50 12.77
C LEU A 246 4.59 -23.22 12.88
N GLY A 247 5.18 -22.95 14.05
CA GLY A 247 6.09 -21.83 14.27
C GLY A 247 7.33 -21.91 13.39
N SER A 248 7.90 -23.10 13.20
CA SER A 248 9.04 -23.30 12.28
C SER A 248 8.67 -23.03 10.83
N ALA A 249 7.45 -23.40 10.41
CA ALA A 249 6.95 -23.10 9.06
C ALA A 249 6.72 -21.59 8.86
N GLY A 250 6.16 -20.90 9.87
CA GLY A 250 6.05 -19.44 9.87
C GLY A 250 7.41 -18.76 9.84
N LEU A 251 8.38 -19.25 10.62
CA LEU A 251 9.74 -18.71 10.64
C LEU A 251 10.42 -18.81 9.27
N LEU A 252 10.22 -19.93 8.56
CA LEU A 252 10.69 -20.08 7.19
C LEU A 252 10.10 -19.00 6.27
N GLN A 253 8.80 -18.71 6.38
CA GLN A 253 8.17 -17.60 5.64
C GLN A 253 8.80 -16.26 5.99
N THR A 254 8.99 -15.96 7.29
CA THR A 254 9.58 -14.70 7.74
C THR A 254 10.98 -14.50 7.18
N VAL A 255 11.80 -15.55 7.17
CA VAL A 255 13.17 -15.50 6.64
C VAL A 255 13.17 -15.29 5.13
N VAL A 256 12.30 -15.96 4.38
CA VAL A 256 12.20 -15.79 2.93
C VAL A 256 11.73 -14.39 2.55
N TRP A 257 10.68 -13.88 3.21
CA TRP A 257 10.14 -12.55 2.91
C TRP A 257 11.07 -11.43 3.38
N GLY A 258 11.62 -11.53 4.59
CA GLY A 258 12.62 -10.59 5.11
C GLY A 258 13.89 -10.58 4.26
N GLY A 259 14.36 -11.76 3.84
CA GLY A 259 15.48 -11.88 2.91
C GLY A 259 15.20 -11.24 1.55
N THR A 260 14.00 -11.45 1.00
CA THR A 260 13.58 -10.80 -0.27
C THR A 260 13.57 -9.28 -0.13
N GLY A 261 13.02 -8.73 0.96
CA GLY A 261 13.01 -7.30 1.22
C GLY A 261 14.42 -6.70 1.31
N ILE A 262 15.33 -7.35 2.04
CA ILE A 262 16.74 -6.92 2.13
C ILE A 262 17.42 -6.97 0.76
N LEU A 263 17.21 -8.03 -0.02
CA LEU A 263 17.78 -8.14 -1.37
C LEU A 263 17.28 -7.04 -2.30
N LEU A 264 15.98 -6.71 -2.26
CA LEU A 264 15.41 -5.61 -3.04
C LEU A 264 15.97 -4.25 -2.62
N MET A 265 16.12 -4.01 -1.32
CA MET A 265 16.74 -2.77 -0.82
C MET A 265 18.19 -2.63 -1.27
N ARG A 266 18.99 -3.69 -1.17
CA ARG A 266 20.39 -3.71 -1.64
C ARG A 266 20.48 -3.50 -3.15
N TYR A 267 19.56 -4.10 -3.90
CA TYR A 267 19.48 -3.87 -5.34
C TYR A 267 19.13 -2.41 -5.65
N SER A 268 18.17 -1.84 -4.93
CA SER A 268 17.74 -0.44 -5.08
C SER A 268 18.84 0.57 -4.71
N GLU A 269 19.63 0.28 -3.67
CA GLU A 269 20.82 1.03 -3.26
C GLU A 269 21.86 1.07 -4.39
N ASN A 270 22.16 -0.09 -5.01
CA ASN A 270 23.12 -0.19 -6.12
C ASN A 270 22.68 0.56 -7.39
N GLN A 271 21.37 0.75 -7.59
CA GLN A 271 20.82 1.49 -8.73
C GLN A 271 20.69 3.00 -8.45
N GLY A 272 21.04 3.47 -7.24
CA GLY A 272 20.90 4.87 -6.83
C GLY A 272 19.46 5.32 -6.58
N LEU A 273 18.52 4.38 -6.46
CA LEU A 273 17.09 4.66 -6.24
C LEU A 273 16.75 4.92 -4.77
N LEU A 274 17.59 4.41 -3.86
CA LEU A 274 17.50 4.71 -2.43
C LEU A 274 18.80 5.39 -1.97
N PRO A 275 18.74 6.28 -0.98
CA PRO A 275 19.94 6.86 -0.37
C PRO A 275 20.89 5.77 0.11
N ALA A 276 22.20 5.92 -0.15
CA ALA A 276 23.25 4.97 0.24
C ALA A 276 23.34 4.73 1.77
N ASN A 277 22.65 5.56 2.55
CA ASN A 277 22.63 5.54 4.01
C ASN A 277 21.68 4.47 4.56
N LEU A 278 20.84 3.87 3.70
CA LEU A 278 19.75 2.99 4.11
C LEU A 278 20.14 1.51 4.24
N SER A 279 21.39 1.28 4.65
CA SER A 279 21.92 -0.05 4.89
C SER A 279 21.30 -0.65 6.15
N LEU A 280 20.29 -1.51 5.99
CA LEU A 280 19.78 -2.29 7.12
C LEU A 280 20.90 -3.19 7.69
N PRO A 281 21.18 -3.11 8.99
CA PRO A 281 22.23 -3.91 9.59
C PRO A 281 21.83 -5.39 9.58
N PRO A 282 22.70 -6.33 9.16
CA PRO A 282 22.36 -7.76 9.10
C PRO A 282 21.87 -8.35 10.44
N ILE A 283 22.24 -7.72 11.56
CA ILE A 283 21.76 -8.08 12.90
C ILE A 283 20.23 -7.98 13.04
N LEU A 284 19.57 -7.19 12.18
CA LEU A 284 18.11 -7.10 12.14
C LEU A 284 17.45 -8.45 11.82
N LEU A 285 18.09 -9.31 11.02
CA LEU A 285 17.59 -10.67 10.78
C LEU A 285 17.56 -11.51 12.06
N LEU A 286 18.58 -11.37 12.91
CA LEU A 286 18.60 -12.06 14.21
C LEU A 286 17.43 -11.56 15.07
N TRP A 287 17.23 -10.25 15.17
CA TRP A 287 16.13 -9.67 15.92
C TRP A 287 14.77 -10.09 15.36
N LEU A 288 14.62 -10.13 14.04
CA LEU A 288 13.40 -10.60 13.39
C LEU A 288 13.09 -12.06 13.75
N VAL A 289 14.08 -12.94 13.81
CA VAL A 289 13.91 -14.33 14.28
C VAL A 289 13.52 -14.37 15.76
N VAL A 290 14.20 -13.59 16.62
CA VAL A 290 13.94 -13.56 18.07
C VAL A 290 12.55 -13.01 18.38
N PHE A 291 12.19 -11.86 17.82
CA PHE A 291 10.87 -11.26 17.98
C PHE A 291 9.78 -12.12 17.37
N PHE A 292 10.04 -12.76 16.22
CA PHE A 292 9.09 -13.73 15.66
C PHE A 292 8.86 -14.88 16.64
N ALA A 293 9.91 -15.49 17.20
CA ALA A 293 9.75 -16.62 18.10
C ALA A 293 8.97 -16.25 19.38
N LEU A 294 9.29 -15.11 19.99
CA LEU A 294 8.62 -14.61 21.19
C LEU A 294 7.17 -14.19 20.92
N GLY A 295 6.96 -13.40 19.87
CA GLY A 295 5.63 -12.99 19.43
C GLY A 295 4.80 -14.22 19.06
N TYR A 296 5.36 -15.15 18.30
CA TYR A 296 4.63 -16.33 17.85
C TYR A 296 4.24 -17.20 19.04
N ALA A 297 5.12 -17.42 20.02
CA ALA A 297 4.77 -18.16 21.23
C ALA A 297 3.58 -17.52 21.97
N LEU A 298 3.58 -16.18 22.11
CA LEU A 298 2.48 -15.45 22.72
C LEU A 298 1.19 -15.57 21.92
N TYR A 299 1.20 -15.16 20.64
CA TYR A 299 0.00 -15.09 19.81
C TYR A 299 -0.55 -16.45 19.43
N SER A 300 0.29 -17.45 19.16
CA SER A 300 -0.17 -18.82 18.90
C SER A 300 -0.82 -19.47 20.12
N SER A 301 -0.39 -19.14 21.35
CA SER A 301 -1.03 -19.60 22.57
C SER A 301 -2.43 -19.00 22.77
N MET A 302 -2.59 -17.71 22.47
CA MET A 302 -3.90 -17.04 22.47
C MET A 302 -4.82 -17.62 21.40
N MET A 303 -4.30 -17.85 20.19
CA MET A 303 -5.03 -18.47 19.08
C MET A 303 -5.44 -19.91 19.37
N ALA A 304 -4.56 -20.70 19.99
CA ALA A 304 -4.88 -22.05 20.44
C ALA A 304 -6.00 -22.03 21.49
N SER A 305 -5.94 -21.09 22.44
CA SER A 305 -6.99 -20.91 23.44
C SER A 305 -8.34 -20.55 22.81
N LEU A 306 -8.36 -19.58 21.88
CA LEU A 306 -9.57 -19.24 21.13
C LEU A 306 -10.13 -20.43 20.34
N GLY A 307 -9.27 -21.17 19.65
CA GLY A 307 -9.65 -22.36 18.89
C GLY A 307 -10.25 -23.46 19.78
N ALA A 308 -9.81 -23.56 21.04
CA ALA A 308 -10.35 -24.51 22.02
C ALA A 308 -11.68 -24.05 22.64
N LEU A 309 -11.82 -22.75 22.94
CA LEU A 309 -13.00 -22.16 23.60
C LEU A 309 -14.22 -22.05 22.70
N THR A 310 -14.02 -21.75 21.43
CA THR A 310 -15.12 -21.51 20.47
C THR A 310 -15.72 -22.81 19.93
N ALA A 311 -16.98 -22.74 19.48
CA ALA A 311 -17.70 -23.91 18.96
C ALA A 311 -17.38 -24.21 17.49
N SER A 312 -16.88 -23.23 16.73
CA SER A 312 -16.56 -23.38 15.31
C SER A 312 -15.40 -22.50 14.88
N SER A 313 -14.71 -22.86 13.78
CA SER A 313 -13.65 -22.04 13.19
C SER A 313 -14.15 -20.66 12.74
N LYS A 314 -15.45 -20.54 12.39
CA LYS A 314 -16.06 -19.25 12.01
C LYS A 314 -16.15 -18.30 13.20
N GLU A 315 -16.59 -18.81 14.35
CA GLU A 315 -16.65 -18.05 15.61
C GLU A 315 -15.24 -17.68 16.10
N ALA A 316 -14.30 -18.63 16.05
CA ALA A 316 -12.89 -18.40 16.36
C ALA A 316 -12.28 -17.27 15.49
N GLY A 317 -12.61 -17.27 14.20
CA GLY A 317 -12.20 -16.24 13.25
C GLY A 317 -12.68 -14.85 13.65
N GLN A 318 -13.92 -14.70 14.12
CA GLN A 318 -14.44 -13.40 14.59
C GLN A 318 -13.76 -12.94 15.89
N MET A 319 -13.47 -13.88 16.79
CA MET A 319 -12.79 -13.58 18.06
C MET A 319 -11.31 -13.24 17.89
N THR A 320 -10.72 -13.56 16.74
CA THR A 320 -9.34 -13.19 16.38
C THR A 320 -9.11 -11.67 16.46
N LEU A 321 -10.15 -10.86 16.25
CA LEU A 321 -10.07 -9.40 16.39
C LEU A 321 -9.60 -8.97 17.80
N ILE A 322 -10.00 -9.70 18.84
CA ILE A 322 -9.59 -9.40 20.22
C ILE A 322 -8.07 -9.57 20.38
N VAL A 323 -7.51 -10.58 19.71
CA VAL A 323 -6.07 -10.88 19.73
C VAL A 323 -5.28 -9.88 18.88
N ILE A 324 -5.91 -9.25 17.88
CA ILE A 324 -5.25 -8.25 17.02
C ILE A 324 -5.00 -6.94 17.78
N PHE A 325 -5.88 -6.50 18.70
CA PHE A 325 -5.76 -5.19 19.35
C PHE A 325 -4.40 -4.90 20.01
N PRO A 326 -3.81 -5.80 20.83
CA PRO A 326 -2.48 -5.58 21.38
C PRO A 326 -1.39 -5.38 20.31
N LEU A 327 -1.57 -5.97 19.12
CA LEU A 327 -0.63 -5.90 18.01
C LEU A 327 -0.72 -4.56 17.25
N ILE A 328 -1.82 -3.83 17.41
CA ILE A 328 -1.98 -2.46 16.88
C ILE A 328 -1.15 -1.44 17.68
N ILE A 329 -0.92 -1.68 18.98
CA ILE A 329 -0.22 -0.73 19.84
C ILE A 329 1.19 -0.39 19.32
N PRO A 330 2.06 -1.37 18.98
CA PRO A 330 3.36 -1.06 18.36
C PRO A 330 3.25 -0.26 17.05
N MET A 331 2.24 -0.54 16.22
CA MET A 331 1.97 0.20 14.98
C MET A 331 1.58 1.65 15.24
N MET A 332 0.88 1.94 16.34
CA MET A 332 0.56 3.32 16.72
C MET A 332 1.78 4.05 17.30
N LEU A 333 2.65 3.33 18.00
CA LEU A 333 3.83 3.91 18.66
C LEU A 333 5.01 4.14 17.71
N ILE A 334 4.98 3.59 16.49
CA ILE A 334 6.09 3.72 15.55
C ILE A 334 6.43 5.17 15.20
N ASN A 335 5.45 6.08 15.16
CA ASN A 335 5.69 7.51 14.99
C ASN A 335 6.47 8.10 16.18
N ALA A 336 6.10 7.71 17.41
CA ALA A 336 6.83 8.14 18.59
C ALA A 336 8.24 7.55 18.66
N ILE A 337 8.43 6.32 18.16
CA ILE A 337 9.73 5.62 18.14
C ILE A 337 10.66 6.20 17.07
N THR A 338 10.14 6.49 15.88
CA THR A 338 10.93 7.06 14.76
C THR A 338 11.28 8.53 14.97
N MET A 339 10.48 9.25 15.76
CA MET A 339 10.76 10.64 16.18
C MET A 339 11.62 10.73 17.45
N ALA A 340 11.87 9.62 18.15
CA ALA A 340 12.78 9.59 19.29
C ALA A 340 14.23 9.43 18.78
N PRO A 341 15.18 10.24 19.29
CA PRO A 341 16.57 10.23 18.85
C PRO A 341 17.33 8.94 19.18
#